data_AF-A0A2V5M8Y4-F1
#
_entry.id   AF-A0A2V5M8Y4-F1
#
_cell.length_a   1.000
_cell.length_b   1.000
_cell.length_c   1.000
_cell.angle_alpha   90.00
_cell.angle_beta   90.00
_cell.angle_gamma   90.00
#
_symmetry.space_group_name_H-M   'P 1'
#
loop_
_entity.id
_entity.type
_entity.pdbx_description
1 polymer ?
#
loop_
_entity_poly.entity_id
_entity_poly.type
_entity_poly.pdbx_seq_one_letter_code
_entity_poly.pdbx_strand_id
1 'polypeptide(L)'
;MPDAGNPIVILESLLKRPGRVVHELHQRRGGILATWLLLFAIVGAAIYGVVVGAQSGGSQLWIAPVKLGLGTLVAILICLPSLYIFTCLGGIDAQLGSASGTLFAAVCLSSILLIGFAPVAWIFSQSTNSIVFMGALHLIFWVIGIRFGLRLIDAMGRFLGAHGKSHLRIWSVIFILVCFQMTTTLRPIVAPSKTFLPTEKKFFLAHWLDSINGANENKSK
;
A
#
# COMPACT_ATOMS: atom_id res chain seq x y z
N MET A 1 24.74 13.96 -7.73
CA MET A 1 23.89 13.60 -6.56
C MET A 1 22.45 13.91 -6.98
N PRO A 2 21.43 13.08 -6.69
CA PRO A 2 20.07 13.60 -6.71
C PRO A 2 20.02 14.68 -5.63
N ASP A 3 19.64 15.90 -5.98
CA ASP A 3 19.49 16.94 -4.97
C ASP A 3 18.40 16.48 -4.02
N ALA A 4 18.76 16.10 -2.79
CA ALA A 4 17.81 15.63 -1.78
C ALA A 4 16.76 16.69 -1.38
N GLY A 5 16.94 17.94 -1.86
CA GLY A 5 15.96 19.02 -1.77
C GLY A 5 14.95 19.06 -2.92
N ASN A 6 15.12 18.29 -4.00
CA ASN A 6 14.18 18.24 -5.12
C ASN A 6 13.29 16.99 -5.05
N PRO A 7 12.03 17.13 -4.63
CA PRO A 7 11.12 16.01 -4.42
C PRO A 7 10.78 15.27 -5.73
N ILE A 8 10.80 15.94 -6.89
CA ILE A 8 10.54 15.32 -8.20
C ILE A 8 11.69 14.40 -8.60
N VAL A 9 12.93 14.82 -8.37
CA VAL A 9 14.12 14.01 -8.70
C VAL A 9 14.16 12.73 -7.86
N ILE A 10 13.70 12.79 -6.61
CA ILE A 10 13.54 11.61 -5.74
C ILE A 10 12.56 10.61 -6.36
N LEU A 11 11.40 11.10 -6.80
CA LEU A 11 10.36 10.29 -7.43
C LEU A 11 10.86 9.62 -8.72
N GLU A 12 11.49 10.41 -9.59
CA GLU A 12 12.10 9.88 -10.82
C GLU A 12 13.20 8.86 -10.53
N SER A 13 14.03 9.12 -9.52
CA SER A 13 15.10 8.22 -9.12
C SER A 13 14.53 6.90 -8.59
N LEU A 14 13.42 6.92 -7.86
CA LEU A 14 12.75 5.71 -7.38
C LEU A 14 12.23 4.85 -8.54
N LEU A 15 11.65 5.48 -9.56
CA LEU A 15 11.11 4.79 -10.73
C LEU A 15 12.21 4.29 -11.68
N LYS A 16 13.20 5.13 -11.98
CA LYS A 16 14.25 4.82 -12.98
C LYS A 16 15.41 4.02 -12.38
N ARG A 17 15.76 4.27 -11.12
CA ARG A 17 16.97 3.74 -10.46
C ARG A 17 16.72 3.42 -8.98
N PRO A 18 15.80 2.50 -8.66
CA PRO A 18 15.41 2.18 -7.29
C PRO A 18 16.60 1.81 -6.39
N GLY A 19 17.60 1.09 -6.92
CA GLY A 19 18.79 0.72 -6.15
C GLY A 19 19.65 1.91 -5.70
N ARG A 20 19.65 3.02 -6.46
CA ARG A 20 20.35 4.24 -6.08
C ARG A 20 19.69 4.93 -4.89
N VAL A 21 18.36 5.02 -4.90
CA VAL A 21 17.58 5.63 -3.80
C VAL A 21 17.87 4.90 -2.49
N VAL A 22 17.93 3.58 -2.53
CA VAL A 22 18.20 2.80 -1.30
C VAL A 22 19.66 2.89 -0.87
N HIS A 23 20.60 2.91 -1.80
CA HIS A 23 22.00 3.20 -1.44
C HIS A 23 22.12 4.56 -0.72
N GLU A 24 21.40 5.58 -1.18
CA GLU A 24 21.39 6.91 -0.55
C GLU A 24 20.67 6.93 0.80
N LEU A 25 19.65 6.10 1.01
CA LEU A 25 18.99 5.91 2.31
C LEU A 25 19.95 5.36 3.38
N HIS A 26 20.96 4.58 2.99
CA HIS A 26 21.98 4.04 3.89
C HIS A 26 23.11 5.03 4.20
N GLN A 27 23.20 6.17 3.49
CA GLN A 27 24.18 7.22 3.79
C GLN A 27 23.67 8.18 4.87
N ARG A 28 24.58 8.94 5.52
CA ARG A 28 24.28 9.86 6.65
C ARG A 28 23.19 10.92 6.39
N ARG A 29 22.73 11.13 5.14
CA ARG A 29 21.66 12.07 4.76
C ARG A 29 20.32 11.39 4.42
N GLY A 30 20.16 10.09 4.68
CA GLY A 30 18.96 9.32 4.33
C GLY A 30 17.64 9.78 4.97
N GLY A 31 17.69 10.54 6.08
CA GLY A 31 16.48 10.98 6.80
C GLY A 31 15.55 11.89 5.98
N ILE A 32 16.10 12.89 5.28
CA ILE A 32 15.30 13.81 4.45
C ILE A 32 14.65 13.06 3.29
N LEU A 33 15.41 12.16 2.66
CA LEU A 33 14.92 11.29 1.58
C LEU A 33 13.78 10.38 2.08
N ALA A 34 13.94 9.76 3.25
CA ALA A 34 12.92 8.93 3.88
C ALA A 34 11.63 9.72 4.15
N THR A 35 11.73 10.96 4.66
CA THR A 35 10.56 11.83 4.88
C THR A 35 9.81 12.13 3.59
N TRP A 36 10.51 12.46 2.51
CA TRP A 36 9.87 12.69 1.21
C TRP A 36 9.19 11.43 0.68
N LEU A 37 9.83 10.27 0.79
CA LEU A 37 9.24 9.00 0.38
C LEU A 37 7.97 8.67 1.18
N LEU A 38 7.97 8.94 2.49
CA LEU A 38 6.78 8.76 3.34
C LEU A 38 5.65 9.71 2.92
N LEU A 39 5.97 10.98 2.69
CA LEU A 39 4.98 11.96 2.24
C LEU A 39 4.36 11.54 0.90
N PHE A 40 5.18 11.14 -0.07
CA PHE A 40 4.68 10.66 -1.36
C PHE A 40 3.87 9.37 -1.25
N ALA A 41 4.25 8.45 -0.37
CA ALA A 41 3.48 7.24 -0.11
C ALA A 41 2.07 7.57 0.39
N ILE A 42 1.95 8.45 1.38
CA ILE A 42 0.67 8.84 1.99
C ILE A 42 -0.18 9.65 1.01
N VAL A 43 0.41 10.66 0.38
CA VAL A 43 -0.27 11.51 -0.62
C VAL A 43 -0.72 10.68 -1.82
N GLY A 44 0.13 9.78 -2.32
CA GLY A 44 -0.22 8.91 -3.43
C GLY A 44 -1.35 7.94 -3.09
N ALA A 45 -1.34 7.37 -1.88
CA ALA A 45 -2.43 6.53 -1.39
C ALA A 45 -3.75 7.32 -1.26
N ALA A 46 -3.68 8.56 -0.77
CA ALA A 46 -4.84 9.45 -0.65
C ALA A 46 -5.40 9.83 -2.03
N ILE A 47 -4.55 10.19 -2.99
CA ILE A 47 -4.94 10.48 -4.38
C ILE A 47 -5.66 9.27 -4.99
N TYR A 48 -5.11 8.07 -4.84
CA TYR A 48 -5.78 6.86 -5.31
C TYR A 48 -7.12 6.63 -4.60
N GLY A 49 -7.20 6.95 -3.30
CA GLY A 49 -8.43 6.91 -2.52
C GLY A 49 -9.53 7.83 -3.06
N VAL A 50 -9.19 8.92 -3.75
CA VAL A 50 -10.20 9.78 -4.41
C VAL A 50 -10.90 8.98 -5.51
N VAL A 51 -10.17 8.20 -6.29
CA VAL A 51 -10.76 7.37 -7.36
C VAL A 51 -11.64 6.27 -6.78
N VAL A 52 -11.20 5.64 -5.68
CA VAL A 52 -12.03 4.65 -4.96
C VAL A 52 -13.32 5.29 -4.41
N GLY A 53 -13.22 6.51 -3.86
CA GLY A 53 -14.38 7.24 -3.32
C GLY A 53 -15.32 7.81 -4.39
N ALA A 54 -14.78 8.16 -5.56
CA ALA A 54 -15.54 8.75 -6.66
C ALA A 54 -16.64 7.82 -7.20
N GLN A 55 -16.47 6.50 -7.09
CA GLN A 55 -17.49 5.53 -7.48
C GLN A 55 -18.77 5.66 -6.65
N SER A 56 -18.64 5.90 -5.34
CA SER A 56 -19.79 5.91 -4.42
C SER A 56 -20.33 7.32 -4.18
N GLY A 57 -19.54 8.35 -4.49
CA GLY A 57 -19.93 9.76 -4.41
C GLY A 57 -20.11 10.28 -2.97
N GLY A 58 -20.70 11.46 -2.84
CA GLY A 58 -21.07 12.06 -1.55
C GLY A 58 -19.90 12.17 -0.55
N SER A 59 -20.14 11.75 0.69
CA SER A 59 -19.15 11.79 1.78
C SER A 59 -18.00 10.81 1.59
N GLN A 60 -18.17 9.76 0.77
CA GLN A 60 -17.11 8.78 0.50
C GLN A 60 -15.96 9.36 -0.33
N LEU A 61 -16.19 10.46 -1.06
CA LEU A 61 -15.13 11.17 -1.79
C LEU A 61 -14.03 11.70 -0.87
N TRP A 62 -14.37 12.09 0.36
CA TRP A 62 -13.40 12.57 1.36
C TRP A 62 -12.99 11.47 2.35
N ILE A 63 -13.90 10.57 2.70
CA ILE A 63 -13.59 9.49 3.64
C ILE A 63 -12.57 8.51 3.03
N ALA A 64 -12.70 8.14 1.75
CA ALA A 64 -11.81 7.16 1.13
C ALA A 64 -10.34 7.60 1.06
N PRO A 65 -9.98 8.81 0.58
CA PRO A 65 -8.61 9.33 0.61
C PRO A 65 -7.98 9.32 2.00
N VAL A 66 -8.69 9.89 2.99
CA VAL A 66 -8.20 9.99 4.37
C VAL A 66 -7.97 8.59 4.95
N LYS A 67 -8.90 7.68 4.68
CA LYS A 67 -8.86 6.32 5.17
C LYS A 67 -7.71 5.51 4.57
N LEU A 68 -7.45 5.65 3.27
CA LEU A 68 -6.31 4.99 2.60
C LEU A 68 -4.98 5.57 3.06
N GLY A 69 -4.87 6.90 3.19
CA GLY A 69 -3.67 7.55 3.70
C GLY A 69 -3.34 7.13 5.13
N LEU A 70 -4.33 7.17 6.03
CA LEU A 70 -4.16 6.76 7.43
C LEU A 70 -3.91 5.25 7.56
N GLY A 71 -4.64 4.43 6.80
CA GLY A 71 -4.42 2.99 6.76
C GLY A 71 -3.00 2.62 6.33
N THR A 72 -2.45 3.36 5.36
CA THR A 72 -1.05 3.22 4.92
C THR A 72 -0.07 3.61 6.03
N LEU A 73 -0.29 4.74 6.71
CA LEU A 73 0.55 5.19 7.81
C LEU A 73 0.57 4.18 8.98
N VAL A 74 -0.60 3.65 9.36
CA VAL A 74 -0.72 2.65 10.42
C VAL A 74 -0.07 1.32 10.02
N ALA A 75 -0.26 0.87 8.77
CA ALA A 75 0.40 -0.33 8.25
C ALA A 75 1.93 -0.19 8.31
N ILE A 76 2.46 0.96 7.90
CA ILE A 76 3.89 1.28 8.03
C ILE A 76 4.32 1.20 9.50
N LEU A 77 3.62 1.85 10.42
CA LEU A 77 3.97 1.89 11.84
C LEU A 77 4.05 0.48 12.47
N ILE A 78 3.10 -0.39 12.13
CA ILE A 78 3.04 -1.77 12.65
C ILE A 78 4.11 -2.66 12.00
N CYS A 79 4.39 -2.46 10.70
CA CYS A 79 5.31 -3.34 9.95
C CYS A 79 6.78 -2.92 10.04
N LEU A 80 7.08 -1.70 10.46
CA LEU A 80 8.44 -1.20 10.61
C LEU A 80 9.28 -1.96 11.66
N PRO A 81 8.81 -2.19 12.91
CA PRO A 81 9.58 -2.96 13.88
C PRO A 81 9.82 -4.40 13.44
N SER A 82 8.83 -5.04 12.79
CA SER A 82 9.00 -6.40 12.28
C SER A 82 9.99 -6.44 11.11
N LEU A 83 9.96 -5.48 10.19
CA LEU A 83 10.93 -5.40 9.10
C LEU A 83 12.36 -5.30 9.63
N TYR A 84 12.58 -4.46 10.64
CA TYR A 84 13.88 -4.32 11.30
C TYR A 84 14.39 -5.68 11.83
N ILE A 85 13.56 -6.38 12.61
CA ILE A 85 13.90 -7.69 13.18
C ILE A 85 14.25 -8.71 12.08
N PHE A 86 13.40 -8.85 11.06
CA PHE A 86 13.62 -9.81 9.98
C PHE A 86 14.82 -9.44 9.09
N THR A 87 15.16 -8.15 9.00
CA THR A 87 16.37 -7.68 8.30
C THR A 87 17.63 -8.08 9.08
N CYS A 88 17.64 -7.88 10.40
CA CYS A 88 18.72 -8.32 11.28
C CYS A 88 18.88 -9.85 11.29
N LEU A 89 17.78 -10.60 11.37
CA LEU A 89 17.78 -12.07 11.24
C LEU A 89 18.27 -12.56 9.86
N GLY A 90 18.09 -11.73 8.83
CA GLY A 90 18.65 -11.96 7.49
C GLY A 90 20.18 -11.81 7.41
N GLY A 91 20.83 -11.40 8.51
CA GLY A 91 22.27 -11.14 8.57
C GLY A 91 22.67 -9.76 8.03
N ILE A 92 21.71 -8.87 7.79
CA ILE A 92 21.98 -7.50 7.36
C ILE A 92 22.18 -6.65 8.62
N ASP A 93 23.34 -6.00 8.73
CA ASP A 93 23.61 -4.99 9.75
C ASP A 93 22.87 -3.69 9.40
N ALA A 94 21.55 -3.70 9.62
CA ALA A 94 20.68 -2.59 9.27
C ALA A 94 20.47 -1.64 10.44
N GLN A 95 20.64 -0.35 10.19
CA GLN A 95 20.17 0.71 11.09
C GLN A 95 18.65 0.91 10.90
N LEU A 96 17.93 1.22 11.99
CA LEU A 96 16.48 1.48 11.96
C LEU A 96 16.06 2.52 10.90
N GLY A 97 16.88 3.57 10.70
CA GLY A 97 16.65 4.60 9.69
C GLY A 97 16.73 4.10 8.24
N SER A 98 17.55 3.06 8.00
CA SER A 98 17.63 2.45 6.67
C SER A 98 16.46 1.48 6.42
N ALA A 99 16.10 0.69 7.43
CA ALA A 99 14.94 -0.19 7.35
C ALA A 99 13.65 0.60 7.11
N SER A 100 13.47 1.72 7.82
CA SER A 100 12.34 2.62 7.62
C SER A 100 12.33 3.26 6.23
N GLY A 101 13.48 3.78 5.77
CA GLY A 101 13.62 4.34 4.42
C GLY A 101 13.27 3.32 3.33
N THR A 102 13.72 2.09 3.48
CA THR A 102 13.45 0.99 2.54
C THR A 102 11.96 0.65 2.49
N LEU A 103 11.30 0.60 3.65
CA LEU A 103 9.85 0.43 3.73
C LEU A 103 9.10 1.59 3.07
N PHE A 104 9.50 2.84 3.34
CA PHE A 104 8.87 4.02 2.75
C PHE A 104 9.04 4.04 1.23
N ALA A 105 10.22 3.67 0.72
CA ALA A 105 10.47 3.53 -0.71
C ALA A 105 9.54 2.50 -1.36
N ALA A 106 9.37 1.33 -0.71
CA ALA A 106 8.51 0.26 -1.21
C ALA A 106 7.03 0.66 -1.24
N VAL A 107 6.54 1.31 -0.18
CA VAL A 107 5.16 1.79 -0.12
C VAL A 107 4.95 2.96 -1.09
N CYS A 108 5.90 3.89 -1.20
CA CYS A 108 5.88 4.98 -2.17
C CYS A 108 5.76 4.44 -3.61
N LEU A 109 6.61 3.48 -3.97
CA LEU A 109 6.55 2.82 -5.28
C LEU A 109 5.19 2.16 -5.53
N SER A 110 4.63 1.50 -4.51
CA SER A 110 3.29 0.90 -4.58
C SER A 110 2.21 1.95 -4.82
N SER A 111 2.25 3.09 -4.11
CA SER A 111 1.31 4.20 -4.26
C SER A 111 1.41 4.86 -5.64
N ILE A 112 2.61 5.04 -6.19
CA ILE A 112 2.80 5.60 -7.54
C ILE A 112 2.19 4.69 -8.60
N LEU A 113 2.38 3.37 -8.47
CA LEU A 113 1.77 2.40 -9.39
C LEU A 113 0.24 2.44 -9.30
N LEU A 114 -0.32 2.57 -8.09
CA LEU A 114 -1.75 2.77 -7.90
C LEU A 114 -2.25 4.04 -8.59
N ILE A 115 -1.54 5.17 -8.45
CA ILE A 115 -1.84 6.40 -9.21
C ILE A 115 -1.80 6.13 -10.71
N GLY A 116 -0.83 5.37 -11.21
CA GLY A 116 -0.75 4.98 -12.63
C GLY A 116 -1.97 4.18 -13.11
N PHE A 117 -2.58 3.37 -12.24
CA PHE A 117 -3.81 2.64 -12.54
C PHE A 117 -5.10 3.43 -12.28
N ALA A 118 -5.00 4.61 -11.67
CA ALA A 118 -6.16 5.43 -11.30
C ALA A 118 -7.06 5.81 -12.49
N PRO A 119 -6.53 6.20 -13.68
CA PRO A 119 -7.38 6.50 -14.85
C PRO A 119 -8.16 5.28 -15.34
N VAL A 120 -7.54 4.10 -15.30
CA VAL A 120 -8.18 2.84 -15.70
C VAL A 120 -9.32 2.51 -14.74
N ALA A 121 -9.06 2.56 -13.42
CA ALA A 121 -10.09 2.35 -12.41
C ALA A 121 -11.25 3.34 -12.56
N TRP A 122 -10.95 4.61 -12.84
CA TRP A 122 -11.97 5.64 -13.01
C TRP A 122 -12.88 5.37 -14.22
N ILE A 123 -12.34 5.01 -15.38
CA ILE A 123 -13.13 4.67 -16.58
C ILE A 123 -14.07 3.49 -16.29
N PHE A 124 -13.56 2.44 -15.64
CA PHE A 124 -14.39 1.29 -15.27
C PHE A 124 -15.49 1.67 -14.27
N SER A 125 -15.20 2.56 -13.32
CA SER A 125 -16.20 3.09 -12.40
C SER A 125 -17.34 3.82 -13.11
N GLN A 126 -17.09 4.47 -14.25
CA GLN A 126 -18.16 5.10 -15.05
C GLN A 126 -18.95 4.07 -15.88
N SER A 127 -18.37 2.90 -16.12
CA SER A 127 -18.94 1.87 -16.99
C SER A 127 -19.71 0.78 -16.22
N THR A 128 -19.59 0.72 -14.89
CA THR A 128 -20.22 -0.33 -14.08
C THR A 128 -20.69 0.15 -12.73
N ASN A 129 -21.86 -0.33 -12.31
CA ASN A 129 -22.39 -0.16 -10.95
C ASN A 129 -22.06 -1.36 -10.05
N SER A 130 -21.33 -2.37 -10.56
CA SER A 130 -21.01 -3.57 -9.79
C SER A 130 -19.89 -3.30 -8.77
N ILE A 131 -20.28 -3.26 -7.50
CA ILE A 131 -19.37 -3.12 -6.35
C ILE A 131 -18.35 -4.27 -6.31
N VAL A 132 -18.79 -5.48 -6.64
CA VAL A 132 -17.94 -6.68 -6.62
C VAL A 132 -16.84 -6.59 -7.67
N PHE A 133 -17.21 -6.18 -8.89
CA PHE A 133 -16.25 -6.03 -9.98
C PHE A 133 -15.21 -4.95 -9.66
N MET A 134 -15.66 -3.77 -9.22
CA MET A 134 -14.76 -2.67 -8.89
C MET A 134 -13.87 -2.98 -7.69
N GLY A 135 -14.41 -3.64 -6.66
CA GLY A 135 -13.62 -4.13 -5.54
C GLY A 135 -12.52 -5.11 -5.96
N ALA A 136 -12.83 -6.04 -6.87
CA ALA A 136 -11.84 -6.97 -7.41
C ALA A 136 -10.78 -6.24 -8.25
N LEU A 137 -11.17 -5.27 -9.07
CA LEU A 137 -10.26 -4.47 -9.88
C LEU A 137 -9.26 -3.68 -9.01
N HIS A 138 -9.75 -2.97 -7.99
CA HIS A 138 -8.89 -2.26 -7.04
C HIS A 138 -7.96 -3.20 -6.27
N LEU A 139 -8.46 -4.39 -5.89
CA LEU A 139 -7.64 -5.40 -5.23
C LEU A 139 -6.52 -5.91 -6.15
N ILE A 140 -6.79 -6.14 -7.43
CA ILE A 140 -5.77 -6.53 -8.42
C ILE A 140 -4.70 -5.44 -8.55
N PHE A 141 -5.10 -4.17 -8.69
CA PHE A 141 -4.16 -3.06 -8.75
C PHE A 141 -3.30 -2.94 -7.48
N TRP A 142 -3.90 -3.14 -6.31
CA TRP A 142 -3.19 -3.18 -5.05
C TRP A 142 -2.19 -4.36 -4.98
N VAL A 143 -2.58 -5.57 -5.41
CA VAL A 143 -1.67 -6.74 -5.48
C VAL A 143 -0.49 -6.47 -6.40
N ILE A 144 -0.72 -5.80 -7.54
CA ILE A 144 0.37 -5.43 -8.46
C ILE A 144 1.30 -4.42 -7.77
N GLY A 145 0.76 -3.36 -7.18
CA GLY A 145 1.53 -2.33 -6.49
C GLY A 145 2.41 -2.91 -5.37
N ILE A 146 1.81 -3.67 -4.45
CA ILE A 146 2.53 -4.26 -3.32
C ILE A 146 3.61 -5.25 -3.78
N ARG A 147 3.38 -6.00 -4.86
CA ARG A 147 4.37 -6.92 -5.42
C ARG A 147 5.62 -6.19 -5.92
N PHE A 148 5.47 -5.01 -6.53
CA PHE A 148 6.61 -4.19 -6.93
C PHE A 148 7.34 -3.58 -5.73
N GLY A 149 6.60 -3.11 -4.72
CA GLY A 149 7.18 -2.67 -3.45
C GLY A 149 7.99 -3.77 -2.75
N LEU A 150 7.46 -4.99 -2.67
CA LEU A 150 8.16 -6.14 -2.07
C LEU A 150 9.36 -6.58 -2.90
N ARG A 151 9.25 -6.56 -4.24
CA ARG A 151 10.41 -6.79 -5.11
C ARG A 151 11.55 -5.81 -4.85
N LEU A 152 11.23 -4.56 -4.51
CA LEU A 152 12.24 -3.58 -4.10
C LEU A 152 12.93 -4.03 -2.80
N ILE A 153 12.18 -4.38 -1.76
CA ILE A 153 12.73 -4.85 -0.47
C ILE A 153 13.61 -6.10 -0.67
N ASP A 154 13.13 -7.07 -1.44
CA ASP A 154 13.90 -8.28 -1.77
C ASP A 154 15.18 -7.96 -2.54
N ALA A 155 15.14 -7.02 -3.48
CA ALA A 155 16.33 -6.57 -4.21
C ALA A 155 17.35 -5.93 -3.27
N MET A 156 16.88 -5.20 -2.27
CA MET A 156 17.74 -4.54 -1.28
C MET A 156 18.38 -5.53 -0.32
N GLY A 157 17.60 -6.51 0.14
CA GLY A 157 18.15 -7.58 0.96
C GLY A 157 19.32 -8.29 0.28
N ARG A 158 19.22 -8.52 -1.05
CA ARG A 158 20.32 -9.10 -1.83
C ARG A 158 21.53 -8.17 -1.97
N PHE A 159 21.31 -6.89 -2.18
CA PHE A 159 22.39 -5.91 -2.33
C PHE A 159 23.19 -5.74 -1.03
N LEU A 160 22.52 -5.82 0.11
CA LEU A 160 23.12 -5.68 1.44
C LEU A 160 23.73 -6.99 1.98
N GLY A 161 23.74 -8.06 1.17
CA GLY A 161 24.41 -9.31 1.54
C GLY A 161 23.60 -10.23 2.45
N ALA A 162 22.26 -10.20 2.41
CA ALA A 162 21.44 -11.16 3.17
C ALA A 162 21.86 -12.61 2.89
N HIS A 163 22.27 -13.32 3.94
CA HIS A 163 22.75 -14.70 3.85
C HIS A 163 21.63 -15.73 3.68
N GLY A 164 20.36 -15.33 3.80
CA GLY A 164 19.21 -16.22 3.63
C GLY A 164 17.96 -15.53 3.06
N LYS A 165 17.47 -16.01 1.91
CA LYS A 165 16.24 -15.49 1.24
C LYS A 165 14.94 -15.77 2.01
N SER A 166 14.99 -16.60 3.05
CA SER A 166 13.79 -17.10 3.73
C SER A 166 13.14 -16.04 4.64
N HIS A 167 13.94 -15.33 5.43
CA HIS A 167 13.46 -14.39 6.45
C HIS A 167 12.66 -13.21 5.86
N LEU A 168 13.21 -12.53 4.84
CA LEU A 168 12.51 -11.42 4.17
C LEU A 168 11.28 -11.89 3.39
N ARG A 169 11.28 -13.13 2.90
CA ARG A 169 10.09 -13.73 2.25
C ARG A 169 8.98 -13.98 3.25
N ILE A 170 9.30 -14.51 4.43
CA ILE A 170 8.33 -14.70 5.53
C ILE A 170 7.76 -13.34 5.94
N TRP A 171 8.63 -12.34 6.15
CA TRP A 171 8.18 -10.99 6.45
C TRP A 171 7.28 -10.40 5.36
N SER A 172 7.58 -10.63 4.08
CA SER A 172 6.75 -10.17 2.97
C SER A 172 5.34 -10.75 3.01
N VAL A 173 5.20 -12.03 3.41
CA VAL A 173 3.88 -12.65 3.61
C VAL A 173 3.14 -11.97 4.78
N ILE A 174 3.81 -11.74 5.90
CA ILE A 174 3.23 -11.02 7.05
C ILE A 174 2.78 -9.61 6.62
N PHE A 175 3.62 -8.89 5.88
CA PHE A 175 3.32 -7.56 5.38
C PHE A 175 2.07 -7.56 4.48
N ILE A 176 1.96 -8.50 3.54
CA ILE A 176 0.76 -8.66 2.71
C ILE A 176 -0.47 -8.91 3.57
N LEU A 177 -0.39 -9.80 4.56
CA LEU A 177 -1.51 -10.10 5.45
C LEU A 177 -1.95 -8.88 6.27
N VAL A 178 -1.00 -8.12 6.82
CA VAL A 178 -1.28 -6.90 7.57
C VAL A 178 -1.89 -5.84 6.66
N CYS A 179 -1.29 -5.57 5.49
CA CYS A 179 -1.83 -4.59 4.56
C CYS A 179 -3.22 -4.99 4.05
N PHE A 180 -3.43 -6.27 3.74
CA PHE A 180 -4.75 -6.80 3.39
C PHE A 180 -5.72 -6.56 4.55
N GLN A 181 -5.38 -6.95 5.78
CA GLN A 181 -6.20 -6.72 6.96
C GLN A 181 -6.55 -5.24 7.13
N MET A 182 -5.61 -4.32 6.90
CA MET A 182 -5.86 -2.88 6.97
C MET A 182 -6.84 -2.43 5.89
N THR A 183 -6.76 -2.95 4.66
CA THR A 183 -7.80 -2.74 3.63
C THR A 183 -9.18 -3.25 4.07
N THR A 184 -9.25 -4.31 4.88
CA THR A 184 -10.51 -4.92 5.35
C THR A 184 -11.11 -4.30 6.62
N THR A 185 -10.27 -3.88 7.57
CA THR A 185 -10.66 -3.24 8.85
C THR A 185 -11.36 -1.91 8.58
N LEU A 186 -11.19 -1.38 7.37
CA LEU A 186 -11.69 -0.12 6.89
C LEU A 186 -13.03 -0.25 6.12
N ARG A 187 -13.97 -1.10 6.57
CA ARG A 187 -15.33 -1.16 5.96
C ARG A 187 -16.32 -0.14 6.58
N PRO A 188 -17.31 0.41 5.83
CA PRO A 188 -17.52 0.34 4.38
C PRO A 188 -17.21 1.69 3.68
N ILE A 189 -16.35 1.66 2.66
CA ILE A 189 -16.21 2.76 1.68
C ILE A 189 -17.19 2.62 0.50
N VAL A 190 -17.86 1.46 0.34
CA VAL A 190 -18.69 1.17 -0.84
C VAL A 190 -20.14 0.80 -0.49
N ALA A 191 -20.59 1.10 0.73
CA ALA A 191 -21.99 1.00 1.12
C ALA A 191 -22.39 2.31 1.84
N PRO A 192 -23.58 2.88 1.59
CA PRO A 192 -24.04 4.10 2.26
C PRO A 192 -24.37 3.77 3.72
N SER A 193 -23.35 3.66 4.58
CA SER A 193 -23.55 3.66 6.03
C SER A 193 -23.34 5.07 6.55
N LYS A 194 -24.37 5.64 7.18
CA LYS A 194 -24.36 6.93 7.88
C LYS A 194 -23.49 6.95 9.15
N THR A 195 -22.57 6.00 9.33
CA THR A 195 -21.88 5.75 10.60
C THR A 195 -20.38 5.57 10.38
N PHE A 196 -19.58 6.30 11.17
CA PHE A 196 -18.12 6.40 11.04
C PHE A 196 -17.37 5.11 11.45
N LEU A 197 -18.03 4.22 12.19
CA LEU A 197 -17.50 2.95 12.67
C LEU A 197 -18.61 1.87 12.58
N PRO A 198 -18.34 0.69 11.97
CA PRO A 198 -19.24 -0.45 12.04
C PRO A 198 -19.19 -1.11 13.43
N THR A 199 -20.35 -1.53 13.92
CA THR A 199 -20.52 -2.28 15.18
C THR A 199 -20.17 -3.77 15.07
N GLU A 200 -19.97 -4.32 13.88
CA GLU A 200 -19.56 -5.72 13.68
C GLU A 200 -18.20 -5.86 12.99
N LYS A 201 -17.29 -6.61 13.64
CA LYS A 201 -16.00 -7.01 13.08
C LYS A 201 -16.19 -8.27 12.21
N LYS A 202 -16.37 -8.10 10.90
CA LYS A 202 -16.36 -9.22 9.93
C LYS A 202 -15.16 -9.13 8.99
N PHE A 203 -14.56 -10.29 8.74
CA PHE A 203 -13.48 -10.45 7.75
C PHE A 203 -13.99 -10.10 6.35
N PHE A 204 -13.18 -9.46 5.50
CA PHE A 204 -13.63 -9.06 4.15
C PHE A 204 -14.03 -10.25 3.29
N LEU A 205 -13.34 -11.39 3.42
CA LEU A 205 -13.74 -12.63 2.76
C LEU A 205 -15.11 -13.10 3.22
N ALA A 206 -15.42 -13.00 4.52
CA ALA A 206 -16.74 -13.34 5.04
C ALA A 206 -17.81 -12.39 4.48
N HIS A 207 -17.59 -11.07 4.50
CA HIS A 207 -18.55 -10.14 3.90
C HIS A 207 -18.63 -10.30 2.36
N TRP A 208 -17.52 -10.59 1.68
CA TRP A 208 -17.50 -10.79 0.24
C TRP A 208 -18.24 -12.08 -0.14
N LEU A 209 -18.03 -13.17 0.60
CA LEU A 209 -18.80 -14.42 0.48
C LEU A 209 -20.27 -14.19 0.81
N ASP A 210 -20.60 -13.44 1.87
CA ASP A 210 -21.98 -13.10 2.22
C ASP A 210 -22.65 -12.26 1.11
N SER A 211 -21.91 -11.32 0.49
CA SER A 211 -22.41 -10.51 -0.63
C SER A 211 -22.62 -11.34 -1.91
N ILE A 212 -21.75 -12.33 -2.16
CA ILE A 212 -21.91 -13.28 -3.27
C ILE A 212 -23.11 -14.19 -3.01
N ASN A 213 -23.25 -14.71 -1.80
CA ASN A 213 -24.32 -15.61 -1.42
C ASN A 213 -25.68 -14.90 -1.42
N GLY A 214 -25.77 -13.68 -0.88
CA GLY A 214 -27.00 -12.88 -0.92
C GLY A 214 -27.42 -12.44 -2.33
N ALA A 215 -26.47 -12.26 -3.27
CA ALA A 215 -26.78 -11.98 -4.67
C ALA A 215 -27.33 -13.21 -5.42
N ASN A 216 -26.99 -14.42 -4.97
CA ASN A 216 -27.50 -15.67 -5.53
C ASN A 216 -28.91 -16.01 -5.03
N GLU A 217 -29.24 -15.72 -3.76
CA GLU A 217 -30.59 -15.96 -3.21
C GLU A 217 -31.67 -15.09 -3.88
N ASN A 218 -31.35 -13.85 -4.25
CA ASN A 218 -32.28 -12.94 -4.94
C ASN A 218 -32.53 -13.29 -6.43
N LYS A 219 -31.80 -14.25 -7.00
CA LYS A 219 -32.08 -14.79 -8.35
C LYS A 219 -32.95 -16.05 -8.35
N SER A 220 -33.29 -16.58 -7.17
CA SER A 220 -34.10 -17.79 -7.00
C SER A 220 -35.55 -17.52 -6.55
N LYS A 221 -35.97 -16.25 -6.56
CA LYS A 221 -37.36 -15.80 -6.42
C LYS A 221 -37.76 -15.02 -7.66
#